data_AF-A0A3D5PKH7-F1
#
_entry.id   AF-A0A3D5PKH7-F1
#
_cell.length_a   1.000
_cell.length_b   1.000
_cell.length_c   1.000
_cell.angle_alpha   90.00
_cell.angle_beta   90.00
_cell.angle_gamma   90.00
#
_symmetry.space_group_name_H-M   'P 1'
#
loop_
_entity.id
_entity.type
_entity.pdbx_description
1 polymer ?
#
loop_
_entity_poly.entity_id
_entity_poly.type
_entity_poly.pdbx_seq_one_letter_code
_entity_poly.pdbx_strand_id
1 'polypeptide(L)'
;MMKASHMAGLQFLRFCWLQSRRFLGAVSVLGLSVWLGYPINVLNNVIPLLILVLGRADVVHLAGHLKESDHGAYDTVARIGPACALTALTTALAFACIMLTSNAQLFEFEVLGALGTSLAFVVFITTCALLAQVIRPSHYPTPKFANAFASGLTRLSIARPRVLIVAASALLAVSVVGYQQTKAWCPLYQNLP
;
A
#
# COMPACT_ATOMS: atom_id res chain seq x y z
N MET A 1 -6.73 -18.12 -34.76
CA MET A 1 -6.07 -18.08 -33.42
C MET A 1 -4.97 -17.02 -33.28
N MET A 2 -4.44 -16.38 -34.35
CA MET A 2 -3.40 -15.34 -34.25
C MET A 2 -3.84 -13.96 -33.71
N LYS A 3 -5.13 -13.61 -33.73
CA LYS A 3 -5.62 -12.27 -33.35
C LYS A 3 -5.67 -12.02 -31.83
N ALA A 4 -5.74 -13.09 -31.02
CA ALA A 4 -5.78 -13.01 -29.55
C ALA A 4 -4.39 -12.75 -28.94
N SER A 5 -3.32 -13.28 -29.55
CA SER A 5 -1.93 -13.08 -29.13
C SER A 5 -1.50 -11.60 -29.24
N HIS A 6 -1.88 -10.93 -30.34
CA HIS A 6 -1.52 -9.53 -30.57
C HIS A 6 -2.26 -8.56 -29.63
N MET A 7 -3.50 -8.86 -29.24
CA MET A 7 -4.24 -8.06 -28.24
C MET A 7 -3.67 -8.24 -26.83
N ALA A 8 -3.26 -9.46 -26.46
CA ALA A 8 -2.64 -9.73 -25.17
C ALA A 8 -1.27 -9.03 -25.03
N GLY A 9 -0.46 -9.03 -26.09
CA GLY A 9 0.82 -8.31 -26.13
C GLY A 9 0.64 -6.79 -25.97
N LEU A 10 -0.36 -6.20 -26.64
CA LEU A 10 -0.65 -4.77 -26.52
C LEU A 10 -1.21 -4.39 -25.13
N GLN A 11 -1.99 -5.28 -24.50
CA GLN A 11 -2.45 -5.10 -23.12
C GLN A 11 -1.30 -5.22 -22.12
N PHE A 12 -0.37 -6.15 -22.33
CA PHE A 12 0.82 -6.30 -21.51
C PHE A 12 1.78 -5.10 -21.64
N LEU A 13 2.02 -4.62 -22.87
CA LEU A 13 2.79 -3.40 -23.15
C LEU A 13 2.13 -2.17 -22.53
N ARG A 14 0.79 -2.05 -22.59
CA ARG A 14 0.04 -0.99 -21.89
C ARG A 14 0.16 -1.12 -20.38
N PHE A 15 0.09 -2.33 -19.81
CA PHE A 15 0.26 -2.58 -18.39
C PHE A 15 1.68 -2.27 -17.90
N CYS A 16 2.70 -2.56 -18.72
CA CYS A 16 4.11 -2.23 -18.48
C CYS A 16 4.34 -0.71 -18.55
N TRP A 17 3.73 -0.03 -19.53
CA TRP A 17 3.70 1.45 -19.63
C TRP A 17 2.93 2.12 -18.47
N LEU A 18 2.01 1.39 -17.84
CA LEU A 18 1.27 1.87 -16.67
C LEU A 18 2.00 1.60 -15.36
N GLN A 19 2.80 0.53 -15.29
CA GLN A 19 3.74 0.33 -14.20
C GLN A 19 4.87 1.36 -14.24
N SER A 20 5.43 1.68 -15.42
CA SER A 20 6.48 2.70 -15.54
C SER A 20 6.03 4.07 -15.01
N ARG A 21 4.73 4.40 -15.15
CA ARG A 21 4.14 5.62 -14.59
C ARG A 21 4.05 5.64 -13.06
N ARG A 22 4.04 4.47 -12.39
CA ARG A 22 4.08 4.37 -10.92
C ARG A 22 5.47 4.54 -10.35
N PHE A 23 6.51 4.16 -11.10
CA PHE A 23 7.88 4.52 -10.76
C PHE A 23 8.06 6.05 -10.71
N LEU A 24 7.25 6.82 -11.46
CA LEU A 24 7.28 8.27 -11.41
C LEU A 24 6.96 8.83 -10.01
N GLY A 25 6.08 8.17 -9.24
CA GLY A 25 5.79 8.54 -7.85
C GLY A 25 6.95 8.23 -6.90
N ALA A 26 7.64 7.11 -7.09
CA ALA A 26 8.84 6.78 -6.31
C ALA A 26 10.01 7.72 -6.66
N VAL A 27 10.16 8.05 -7.95
CA VAL A 27 11.18 8.99 -8.45
C VAL A 27 10.89 10.41 -7.99
N SER A 28 9.63 10.83 -7.91
CA SER A 28 9.29 12.18 -7.43
C SER A 28 9.62 12.36 -5.95
N VAL A 29 9.58 11.30 -5.15
CA VAL A 29 9.99 11.31 -3.74
C VAL A 29 11.51 11.42 -3.61
N LEU A 30 12.25 10.65 -4.42
CA LEU A 30 13.70 10.78 -4.52
C LEU A 30 14.08 12.20 -4.98
N GLY A 31 13.36 12.75 -5.96
CA GLY A 31 13.51 14.14 -6.40
C GLY A 31 13.21 15.16 -5.31
N LEU A 32 12.15 14.94 -4.51
CA LEU A 32 11.84 15.77 -3.34
C LEU A 32 12.96 15.71 -2.30
N SER A 33 13.53 14.53 -2.05
CA SER A 33 14.62 14.38 -1.08
C SER A 33 15.88 15.17 -1.49
N VAL A 34 16.20 15.18 -2.78
CA VAL A 34 17.29 15.99 -3.36
C VAL A 34 16.95 17.49 -3.30
N TRP A 35 15.69 17.86 -3.54
CA TRP A 35 15.26 19.27 -3.56
C TRP A 35 15.20 19.91 -2.17
N LEU A 36 14.86 19.14 -1.13
CA LEU A 36 14.88 19.62 0.26
C LEU A 36 16.29 19.61 0.89
N GLY A 37 17.28 19.03 0.21
CA GLY A 37 18.67 19.00 0.69
C GLY A 37 18.90 18.10 1.91
N TYR A 38 17.98 17.18 2.21
CA TYR A 38 18.13 16.27 3.34
C TYR A 38 19.14 15.17 3.03
N PRO A 39 20.07 14.86 3.95
CA PRO A 39 21.04 13.78 3.76
C PRO A 39 20.34 12.42 3.63
N ILE A 40 20.80 11.59 2.70
CA ILE A 40 20.31 10.21 2.57
C ILE A 40 20.84 9.39 3.74
N ASN A 41 20.00 9.27 4.76
CA ASN A 41 20.26 8.46 5.95
C ASN A 41 19.63 7.06 5.82
N VAL A 42 20.03 6.14 6.71
CA VAL A 42 19.54 4.74 6.74
C VAL A 42 18.00 4.67 6.76
N LEU A 43 17.36 5.59 7.48
CA LEU A 43 15.90 5.68 7.57
C LEU A 43 15.27 6.12 6.24
N ASN A 44 15.83 7.14 5.59
CA ASN A 44 15.28 7.75 4.38
C ASN A 44 15.29 6.79 3.16
N ASN A 45 16.23 5.84 3.12
CA ASN A 45 16.30 4.83 2.06
C ASN A 45 15.05 3.90 2.03
N VAL A 46 14.29 3.82 3.12
CA VAL A 46 13.09 2.98 3.20
C VAL A 46 11.87 3.66 2.56
N ILE A 47 11.84 4.99 2.48
CA ILE A 47 10.67 5.75 2.00
C ILE A 47 10.26 5.38 0.56
N PRO A 48 11.18 5.29 -0.42
CA PRO A 48 10.81 4.91 -1.79
C PRO A 48 10.17 3.52 -1.86
N LEU A 49 10.65 2.58 -1.05
CA LEU A 49 10.08 1.23 -0.97
C LEU A 49 8.68 1.26 -0.35
N LEU A 50 8.47 2.03 0.72
CA LEU A 50 7.16 2.18 1.36
C LEU A 50 6.12 2.72 0.38
N ILE A 51 6.47 3.77 -0.36
CA ILE A 51 5.57 4.40 -1.34
C ILE A 51 5.25 3.44 -2.49
N LEU A 52 6.21 2.64 -2.93
CA LEU A 52 5.98 1.63 -3.96
C LEU A 52 5.00 0.55 -3.50
N VAL A 53 5.10 0.11 -2.24
CA VAL A 53 4.17 -0.89 -1.66
C VAL A 53 2.78 -0.29 -1.45
N LEU A 54 2.68 0.93 -0.92
CA LEU A 54 1.40 1.65 -0.76
C LEU A 54 0.69 1.82 -2.10
N GLY A 55 1.42 2.28 -3.13
CA GLY A 55 0.88 2.43 -4.47
C GLY A 55 0.44 1.11 -5.11
N ARG A 56 0.97 -0.04 -4.67
CA ARG A 56 0.51 -1.37 -5.09
C ARG A 56 -0.81 -1.75 -4.42
N ALA A 57 -0.98 -1.43 -3.13
CA ALA A 57 -2.18 -1.77 -2.37
C ALA A 57 -3.43 -1.06 -2.94
N ASP A 58 -3.34 0.24 -3.23
CA ASP A 58 -4.47 1.03 -3.75
C ASP A 58 -4.95 0.54 -5.13
N VAL A 59 -4.03 0.03 -5.95
CA VAL A 59 -4.34 -0.52 -7.28
C VAL A 59 -5.13 -1.82 -7.18
N VAL A 60 -4.88 -2.64 -6.15
CA VAL A 60 -5.62 -3.88 -5.92
C VAL A 60 -7.07 -3.56 -5.55
N HIS A 61 -7.30 -2.55 -4.71
CA HIS A 61 -8.66 -2.07 -4.41
C HIS A 61 -9.40 -1.59 -5.68
N LEU A 62 -8.73 -0.81 -6.53
CA LEU A 62 -9.27 -0.37 -7.80
C LEU A 62 -9.62 -1.55 -8.73
N ALA A 63 -8.69 -2.50 -8.89
CA ALA A 63 -8.87 -3.64 -9.76
C ALA A 63 -9.98 -4.59 -9.28
N GLY A 64 -10.16 -4.75 -7.96
CA GLY A 64 -11.24 -5.55 -7.39
C GLY A 64 -12.61 -4.97 -7.74
N HIS A 65 -12.82 -3.68 -7.51
CA HIS A 65 -14.10 -3.03 -7.79
C HIS A 65 -14.40 -2.89 -9.29
N LEU A 66 -13.39 -2.65 -10.14
CA LEU A 66 -13.55 -2.66 -11.60
C LEU A 66 -14.00 -4.04 -12.13
N LYS A 67 -13.68 -5.12 -11.41
CA LYS A 67 -14.12 -6.48 -11.76
C LYS A 67 -15.55 -6.75 -11.30
N GLU A 68 -15.94 -6.17 -10.17
CA GLU A 68 -17.23 -6.41 -9.51
C GLU A 68 -18.33 -5.50 -10.07
N SER A 69 -17.94 -4.33 -10.58
CA SER A 69 -18.82 -3.36 -11.22
C SER A 69 -18.55 -3.33 -12.72
N ASP A 70 -19.49 -3.77 -13.56
CA ASP A 70 -19.45 -3.56 -15.03
C ASP A 70 -19.78 -2.09 -15.42
N HIS A 71 -19.71 -1.18 -14.44
CA HIS A 71 -20.01 0.22 -14.61
C HIS A 71 -18.79 0.94 -15.18
N GLY A 72 -19.05 2.04 -15.90
CA GLY A 72 -18.00 2.86 -16.50
C GLY A 72 -16.92 3.24 -15.50
N ALA A 73 -15.68 3.34 -15.96
CA ALA A 73 -14.55 3.47 -15.06
C ALA A 73 -14.52 4.82 -14.28
N TYR A 74 -15.29 5.82 -14.71
CA TYR A 74 -15.54 7.05 -13.94
C TYR A 74 -16.30 6.78 -12.64
N ASP A 75 -17.36 5.97 -12.66
CA ASP A 75 -18.13 5.63 -11.46
C ASP A 75 -17.29 4.83 -10.47
N THR A 76 -16.40 3.99 -10.99
CA THR A 76 -15.48 3.20 -10.18
C THR A 76 -14.45 4.10 -9.48
N VAL A 77 -13.89 5.09 -10.18
CA VAL A 77 -12.99 6.08 -9.57
C VAL A 77 -13.73 6.96 -8.56
N ALA A 78 -14.97 7.36 -8.84
CA ALA A 78 -15.78 8.17 -7.91
C ALA A 78 -16.10 7.42 -6.61
N ARG A 79 -16.29 6.09 -6.67
CA ARG A 79 -16.54 5.26 -5.48
C ARG A 79 -15.29 4.94 -4.68
N ILE A 80 -14.16 4.68 -5.34
CA ILE A 80 -12.93 4.22 -4.67
C ILE A 80 -12.02 5.38 -4.27
N GLY A 81 -12.05 6.47 -5.03
CA GLY A 81 -11.26 7.67 -4.77
C GLY A 81 -11.34 8.13 -3.31
N PRO A 82 -12.54 8.26 -2.70
CA PRO A 82 -12.67 8.62 -1.29
C PRO A 82 -12.02 7.62 -0.33
N ALA A 83 -12.12 6.31 -0.61
CA ALA A 83 -11.51 5.28 0.23
C ALA A 83 -9.97 5.33 0.17
N CYS A 84 -9.40 5.46 -1.03
CA CYS A 84 -7.96 5.63 -1.20
C CYS A 84 -7.46 6.96 -0.62
N ALA A 85 -8.26 8.04 -0.73
CA ALA A 85 -7.94 9.33 -0.11
C ALA A 85 -7.84 9.20 1.41
N LEU A 86 -8.77 8.48 2.03
CA LEU A 86 -8.75 8.21 3.46
C LEU A 86 -7.50 7.41 3.86
N THR A 87 -7.14 6.37 3.10
CA THR A 87 -5.90 5.60 3.34
C THR A 87 -4.66 6.49 3.27
N ALA A 88 -4.52 7.30 2.23
CA ALA A 88 -3.41 8.23 2.09
C ALA A 88 -3.37 9.26 3.23
N LEU A 89 -4.53 9.79 3.63
CA LEU A 89 -4.65 10.73 4.74
C LEU A 89 -4.25 10.10 6.08
N THR A 90 -4.74 8.90 6.40
CA THR A 90 -4.33 8.20 7.63
C THR A 90 -2.84 7.89 7.65
N THR A 91 -2.24 7.58 6.49
CA THR A 91 -0.81 7.35 6.37
C THR A 91 -0.01 8.64 6.58
N ALA A 92 -0.46 9.75 5.99
CA ALA A 92 0.13 11.07 6.23
C ALA A 92 0.01 11.49 7.70
N LEU A 93 -1.12 11.20 8.36
CA LEU A 93 -1.30 11.44 9.80
C LEU A 93 -0.38 10.56 10.64
N ALA A 94 -0.17 9.29 10.27
CA ALA A 94 0.77 8.42 10.96
C ALA A 94 2.18 9.01 10.92
N PHE A 95 2.62 9.51 9.76
CA PHE A 95 3.90 10.20 9.65
C PHE A 95 3.93 11.50 10.49
N ALA A 96 2.84 12.27 10.48
CA ALA A 96 2.72 13.49 11.27
C ALA A 96 2.81 13.25 12.79
N CYS A 97 2.30 12.13 13.29
CA CYS A 97 2.41 11.78 14.71
C CYS A 97 3.87 11.54 15.14
N ILE A 98 4.67 10.87 14.30
CA ILE A 98 6.06 10.55 14.63
C ILE A 98 6.95 11.78 14.44
N MET A 99 6.59 12.69 13.54
CA MET A 99 7.25 14.00 13.34
C MET A 99 7.36 14.82 14.65
N LEU A 100 6.47 14.62 15.63
CA LEU A 100 6.53 15.29 16.94
C LEU A 100 7.69 14.83 17.84
N THR A 101 8.46 13.82 17.42
CA THR A 101 9.62 13.32 18.14
C THR A 101 10.80 14.29 18.07
N SER A 102 11.56 14.44 19.16
CA SER A 102 12.72 15.35 19.26
C SER A 102 13.97 14.90 18.48
N ASN A 103 13.88 13.84 17.68
CA ASN A 103 15.01 13.29 16.93
C ASN A 103 15.01 13.85 15.52
N ALA A 104 16.05 14.63 15.17
CA ALA A 104 16.18 15.27 13.87
C ALA A 104 16.11 14.27 12.69
N GLN A 105 16.69 13.08 12.85
CA GLN A 105 16.72 12.07 11.81
C GLN A 105 15.34 11.45 11.56
N LEU A 106 14.53 11.31 12.61
CA LEU A 106 13.13 10.91 12.48
C LEU A 106 12.32 12.05 11.87
N PHE A 107 12.47 13.29 12.33
CA PHE A 107 11.73 14.42 11.78
C PHE A 107 11.87 14.53 10.25
N GLU A 108 13.09 14.48 9.72
CA GLU A 108 13.36 14.55 8.27
C GLU A 108 12.73 13.38 7.51
N PHE A 109 12.82 12.18 8.06
CA PHE A 109 12.22 10.97 7.49
C PHE A 109 10.69 11.07 7.43
N GLU A 110 10.07 11.52 8.51
CA GLU A 110 8.61 11.63 8.62
C GLU A 110 8.05 12.72 7.71
N VAL A 111 8.73 13.87 7.58
CA VAL A 111 8.36 14.93 6.64
C VAL A 111 8.41 14.43 5.19
N LEU A 112 9.48 13.73 4.82
CA LEU A 112 9.60 13.14 3.49
C LEU A 112 8.56 12.05 3.25
N GLY A 113 8.23 11.25 4.26
CA GLY A 113 7.18 10.23 4.20
C GLY A 113 5.79 10.84 3.99
N ALA A 114 5.44 11.89 4.74
CA ALA A 114 4.15 12.58 4.64
C ALA A 114 3.97 13.28 3.28
N LEU A 115 4.97 14.05 2.83
CA LEU A 115 4.96 14.71 1.53
C LEU A 115 4.97 13.70 0.38
N GLY A 116 5.82 12.68 0.50
CA GLY A 116 5.94 11.62 -0.48
C GLY A 116 4.66 10.82 -0.66
N THR A 117 3.99 10.47 0.43
CA THR A 117 2.70 9.77 0.39
C THR A 117 1.59 10.64 -0.19
N SER A 118 1.55 11.92 0.16
CA SER A 118 0.60 12.88 -0.40
C SER A 118 0.78 13.03 -1.91
N LEU A 119 2.02 13.16 -2.38
CA LEU A 119 2.33 13.25 -3.79
C LEU A 119 2.04 11.93 -4.53
N ALA A 120 2.37 10.79 -3.92
CA ALA A 120 2.06 9.48 -4.47
C ALA A 120 0.55 9.27 -4.64
N PHE A 121 -0.27 9.77 -3.71
CA PHE A 121 -1.72 9.76 -3.84
C PHE A 121 -2.21 10.60 -5.04
N VAL A 122 -1.63 11.78 -5.27
CA VAL A 122 -1.95 12.60 -6.45
C VAL A 122 -1.56 11.88 -7.75
N VAL A 123 -0.38 11.25 -7.79
CA VAL A 123 0.04 10.43 -8.94
C VAL A 123 -0.88 9.22 -9.12
N PHE A 124 -1.34 8.61 -8.03
CA PHE A 124 -2.27 7.50 -8.06
C PHE A 124 -3.63 7.92 -8.64
N ILE A 125 -4.25 8.99 -8.14
CA ILE A 125 -5.59 9.40 -8.60
C ILE A 125 -5.58 9.84 -10.06
N THR A 126 -4.54 10.55 -10.49
CA THR A 126 -4.34 10.93 -11.90
C THR A 126 -4.10 9.71 -12.79
N THR A 127 -3.32 8.74 -12.31
CA THR A 127 -3.13 7.47 -13.01
C THR A 127 -4.43 6.70 -13.10
N CYS A 128 -5.24 6.65 -12.03
CA CYS A 128 -6.52 5.95 -12.02
C CYS A 128 -7.53 6.57 -12.98
N ALA A 129 -7.63 7.90 -13.03
CA ALA A 129 -8.48 8.62 -13.97
C ALA A 129 -8.10 8.34 -15.43
N LEU A 130 -6.80 8.23 -15.73
CA LEU A 130 -6.33 7.86 -17.07
C LEU A 130 -6.52 6.36 -17.36
N LEU A 131 -6.33 5.52 -16.35
CA LEU A 131 -6.50 4.08 -16.44
C LEU A 131 -7.94 3.69 -16.72
N ALA A 132 -8.86 4.43 -16.12
CA ALA A 132 -10.30 4.33 -16.33
C ALA A 132 -10.69 4.51 -17.81
N GLN A 133 -10.00 5.38 -18.54
CA GLN A 133 -10.29 5.59 -19.97
C GLN A 133 -9.72 4.48 -20.89
N VAL A 134 -8.77 3.68 -20.38
CA VAL A 134 -7.92 2.82 -21.20
C VAL A 134 -8.17 1.33 -20.98
N ILE A 135 -8.48 0.92 -19.75
CA ILE A 135 -8.69 -0.49 -19.41
C ILE A 135 -10.16 -0.85 -19.58
N ARG A 136 -10.43 -1.78 -20.50
CA ARG A 136 -11.67 -2.56 -20.47
C ARG A 136 -11.52 -3.65 -19.38
N PRO A 137 -12.56 -3.91 -18.57
CA PRO A 137 -12.50 -4.93 -17.54
C PRO A 137 -12.13 -6.27 -18.21
N SER A 138 -10.99 -6.82 -17.82
CA SER A 138 -10.57 -8.15 -18.25
C SER A 138 -10.82 -9.12 -17.11
N HIS A 139 -11.69 -10.10 -17.35
CA HIS A 139 -11.95 -11.20 -16.42
C HIS A 139 -10.73 -12.13 -16.36
N TYR A 140 -9.70 -11.74 -15.60
CA TYR A 140 -8.66 -12.68 -15.25
C TYR A 140 -9.23 -13.72 -14.28
N PRO A 141 -9.23 -15.02 -14.62
CA PRO A 141 -9.68 -16.06 -13.71
C PRO A 141 -8.78 -16.08 -12.49
N THR A 142 -9.37 -15.97 -11.30
CA THR A 142 -8.64 -16.13 -10.04
C THR A 142 -8.03 -17.53 -10.00
N PRO A 143 -6.75 -17.67 -9.57
CA PRO A 143 -6.12 -18.98 -9.49
C PRO A 143 -6.95 -19.91 -8.61
N LYS A 144 -7.27 -21.10 -9.12
CA LYS A 144 -8.19 -22.06 -8.47
C LYS A 144 -7.75 -22.41 -7.04
N PHE A 145 -6.44 -22.44 -6.79
CA PHE A 145 -5.87 -22.65 -5.46
C PHE A 145 -6.23 -21.54 -4.47
N ALA A 146 -6.08 -20.26 -4.86
CA ALA A 146 -6.42 -19.14 -4.00
C ALA A 146 -7.93 -19.12 -3.68
N ASN A 147 -8.78 -19.49 -4.64
CA ASN A 147 -10.22 -19.56 -4.43
C ASN A 147 -10.62 -20.75 -3.54
N ALA A 148 -9.96 -21.91 -3.68
CA ALA A 148 -10.16 -23.06 -2.80
C ALA A 148 -9.70 -22.77 -1.35
N PHE A 149 -8.56 -22.09 -1.19
CA PHE A 149 -8.06 -21.68 0.13
C PHE A 149 -8.96 -20.60 0.76
N ALA A 150 -9.35 -19.57 -0.01
CA ALA A 150 -10.25 -18.52 0.45
C ALA A 150 -11.64 -19.05 0.81
N SER A 151 -12.20 -19.98 0.03
CA SER A 151 -13.48 -20.64 0.34
C SER A 151 -13.37 -21.55 1.57
N GLY A 152 -12.22 -22.19 1.79
CA GLY A 152 -11.92 -22.92 3.03
C GLY A 152 -11.89 -22.01 4.26
N LEU A 153 -11.16 -20.89 4.18
CA LEU A 153 -11.08 -19.90 5.26
C LEU A 153 -12.43 -19.23 5.55
N THR A 154 -13.17 -18.84 4.52
CA THR A 154 -14.49 -18.22 4.71
C THR A 154 -15.50 -19.21 5.30
N ARG A 155 -15.46 -20.48 4.89
CA ARG A 155 -16.28 -21.53 5.50
C ARG A 155 -15.92 -21.75 6.96
N LEU A 156 -14.64 -21.72 7.32
CA LEU A 156 -14.19 -21.81 8.72
C LEU A 156 -14.61 -20.57 9.53
N SER A 157 -14.49 -19.38 8.93
CA SER A 157 -14.94 -18.09 9.50
C SER A 157 -16.43 -18.06 9.82
N ILE A 158 -17.26 -18.52 8.88
CA ILE A 158 -18.72 -18.49 9.02
C ILE A 158 -19.21 -19.63 9.92
N ALA A 159 -18.59 -20.82 9.87
CA ALA A 159 -19.04 -21.97 10.63
C ALA A 159 -18.76 -21.85 12.15
N ARG A 160 -17.67 -21.19 12.55
CA ARG A 160 -17.29 -21.06 13.97
C ARG A 160 -16.69 -19.69 14.33
N PRO A 161 -17.45 -18.58 14.21
CA PRO A 161 -16.94 -17.24 14.49
C PRO A 161 -16.50 -17.07 15.95
N ARG A 162 -17.21 -17.68 16.91
CA ARG A 162 -16.85 -17.60 18.34
C ARG A 162 -15.49 -18.23 18.65
N VAL A 163 -15.17 -19.36 18.02
CA VAL A 163 -13.87 -20.03 18.24
C VAL A 163 -12.73 -19.20 17.67
N LEU A 164 -12.93 -18.58 16.51
CA LEU A 164 -11.93 -17.70 15.89
C LEU A 164 -11.68 -16.44 16.71
N ILE A 165 -12.74 -15.82 17.25
CA ILE A 165 -12.60 -14.63 18.11
C ILE A 165 -11.83 -15.00 19.39
N VAL A 166 -12.16 -16.12 20.03
CA VAL A 166 -11.47 -16.59 21.24
C VAL A 166 -10.02 -16.97 20.94
N ALA A 167 -9.75 -17.64 19.82
CA ALA A 167 -8.39 -17.99 19.42
C ALA A 167 -7.55 -16.74 19.11
N ALA A 168 -8.12 -15.77 18.39
CA ALA A 168 -7.45 -14.51 18.08
C ALA A 168 -7.19 -13.67 19.33
N SER A 169 -8.15 -13.61 20.26
CA SER A 169 -7.97 -12.89 21.52
C SER A 169 -6.95 -13.58 22.44
N ALA A 170 -6.96 -14.91 22.51
CA ALA A 170 -5.94 -15.67 23.24
C ALA A 170 -4.55 -15.44 22.64
N LEU A 171 -4.43 -15.46 21.31
CA LEU A 171 -3.15 -15.24 20.63
C LEU A 171 -2.63 -13.80 20.80
N LEU A 172 -3.54 -12.81 20.82
CA LEU A 172 -3.20 -11.44 21.20
C LEU A 172 -2.72 -11.34 22.64
N ALA A 173 -3.42 -11.96 23.59
CA ALA A 173 -3.02 -11.96 25.00
C ALA A 173 -1.63 -12.60 25.19
N VAL A 174 -1.37 -13.72 24.52
CA VAL A 174 -0.05 -14.37 24.53
C VAL A 174 1.02 -13.46 23.93
N SER A 175 0.73 -12.79 22.81
CA SER A 175 1.66 -11.83 22.20
C SER A 175 1.98 -10.65 23.12
N VAL A 176 0.98 -10.12 23.84
CA VAL A 176 1.17 -9.03 24.81
C VAL A 176 2.03 -9.50 25.99
N VAL A 177 1.77 -10.69 26.53
CA VAL A 177 2.58 -11.27 27.62
C VAL A 177 4.02 -11.51 27.15
N GLY A 178 4.22 -11.99 25.93
CA GLY A 178 5.54 -12.13 25.33
C GLY A 178 6.26 -10.80 25.18
N TYR A 179 5.56 -9.75 24.75
CA TYR A 179 6.10 -8.41 24.61
C TYR A 179 6.57 -7.84 25.96
N GLN A 180 5.84 -8.07 27.05
CA GLN A 180 6.24 -7.61 28.38
C GLN A 180 7.56 -8.23 28.88
N GLN A 181 7.96 -9.38 28.35
CA GLN A 181 9.22 -10.03 28.71
C GLN A 181 10.40 -9.52 27.88
N THR A 182 10.16 -8.69 26.87
CA THR A 182 11.24 -8.10 26.06
C THR A 182 12.00 -7.06 26.87
N LYS A 183 13.32 -7.26 27.01
CA LYS A 183 14.22 -6.27 27.59
C LYS A 183 14.70 -5.33 26.49
N ALA A 184 14.72 -4.03 26.75
CA ALA A 184 15.25 -3.06 25.81
C ALA A 184 16.73 -3.34 25.52
N TRP A 185 17.09 -3.40 24.23
CA TRP A 185 18.41 -3.82 23.75
C TRP A 185 19.57 -2.93 24.27
N CYS A 186 19.30 -1.66 24.62
CA CYS A 186 20.29 -0.74 25.17
C CYS A 186 19.80 -0.07 26.46
N PRO A 187 20.16 -0.57 27.67
CA PRO A 187 20.03 0.23 28.88
C PRO A 187 21.05 1.38 28.82
N LEU A 188 20.56 2.61 28.57
CA LEU A 188 21.36 3.84 28.46
C LEU A 188 22.36 4.04 29.61
N TYR A 189 22.10 3.49 30.79
CA TYR A 189 23.00 3.56 31.95
C TYR A 189 24.35 2.82 31.77
N GLN A 190 24.44 1.84 30.86
CA GLN A 190 25.67 1.04 30.68
C GLN A 190 26.69 1.63 29.69
N ASN A 191 26.35 2.68 28.95
CA ASN A 191 27.19 3.24 27.89
C ASN A 191 27.35 4.77 27.94
N LEU A 192 26.93 5.43 29.03
CA LEU A 192 27.42 6.78 29.32
C LEU A 192 28.77 6.67 30.05
N PRO A 193 29.81 7.41 29.64
CA PRO A 193 31.03 7.58 30.45
C PRO A 193 30.73 8.29 31.78
#